data_AF-A0A661CFX6-F1
#
_entry.id   AF-A0A661CFX6-F1
#
_cell.length_a   1.000
_cell.length_b   1.000
_cell.length_c   1.000
_cell.angle_alpha   90.00
_cell.angle_beta   90.00
_cell.angle_gamma   90.00
#
_symmetry.space_group_name_H-M   'P 1'
#
loop_
_entity.id
_entity.type
_entity.pdbx_description
1 polymer ?
#
loop_
_entity_poly.entity_id
_entity_poly.type
_entity_poly.pdbx_seq_one_letter_code
_entity_poly.pdbx_strand_id
1 'polypeptide(L)'
;MPGVVYLEMAVAAGNLANRKSKVRKLTNLVWAKPITVSDRPYPTPEQQVEFEVSTLDDGERQVHAGGKLMYGSEANIDSETVEIEAIQNRCPETWGNAECYQLFQAAGFNYGPSFQTIQTLHRNDSEALSHLQLPPALKDAFNEFVLHPSLMDGAFSTVVGLMGKITDNTSYLPFALGEVELLGPLSETCYAYVSAAERSPTADSSVKRFNISILDETGFVSVRLSYFSVRALKQPADETPVKMYYQSVWEQAAVLADQTGTFMPPTSVVLLFDTDDNRYSSFKDGLKSEVILVTPAESYQELGPGAYSINPNQPADYQKLLATVIRQNGEPRHIIHLWSQAQFGSSETVVDAQLEMSLFSVFHLTQALVEPKPRDLIQLLYVYLETPEALQPQYAAVSGFAKTIRQEQAKLSYKTVALPNLDNVVDMVFTEFQAPEVEVRYDSVQRWVKRWQEFDGARLAQTTTLLKENGVYLITGGVGGLGFTFAEYLAKHFRARLVLTGRSELTEAQTAKIQILKQLGAEVIYHQADISKRDEVSLLIAQTKSRFNEINGIIHSAGVRRDALVLKKTPLEMAAVLAPKVYGTVYLDEATKNEPLDFLVL
;
A
#
# COMPACT_ATOMS: atom_id res chain seq x y z
N MET A 1 -6.86 3.13 11.05
CA MET A 1 -7.95 4.08 11.37
C MET A 1 -8.01 4.31 12.87
N PRO A 2 -8.38 5.50 13.36
CA PRO A 2 -8.57 5.73 14.79
C PRO A 2 -9.71 4.87 15.34
N GLY A 3 -9.60 4.44 16.60
CA GLY A 3 -10.53 3.52 17.25
C GLY A 3 -12.00 3.99 17.27
N VAL A 4 -12.22 5.29 17.08
CA VAL A 4 -13.54 5.93 16.98
C VAL A 4 -14.37 5.45 15.79
N VAL A 5 -13.73 5.02 14.69
CA VAL A 5 -14.46 4.51 13.52
C VAL A 5 -15.21 3.22 13.86
N TYR A 6 -14.65 2.40 14.75
CA TYR A 6 -15.32 1.18 15.20
C TYR A 6 -16.60 1.46 16.01
N LEU A 7 -16.63 2.58 16.75
CA LEU A 7 -17.82 2.99 17.50
C LEU A 7 -18.95 3.33 16.54
N GLU A 8 -18.66 4.13 15.51
CA GLU A 8 -19.65 4.50 14.48
C GLU A 8 -20.10 3.27 13.68
N MET A 9 -19.18 2.40 13.27
CA MET A 9 -19.54 1.14 12.60
C MET A 9 -20.49 0.29 13.44
N ALA A 10 -20.22 0.16 14.75
CA ALA A 10 -21.08 -0.60 15.66
C ALA A 10 -22.46 0.04 15.82
N VAL A 11 -22.52 1.37 15.96
CA VAL A 11 -23.78 2.13 16.07
C VAL A 11 -24.59 2.03 14.77
N ALA A 12 -23.97 2.26 13.62
CA ALA A 12 -24.62 2.17 12.32
C ALA A 12 -25.17 0.77 12.06
N ALA A 13 -24.36 -0.26 12.31
CA ALA A 13 -24.76 -1.65 12.11
C ALA A 13 -25.87 -2.07 13.09
N GLY A 14 -25.79 -1.64 14.36
CA GLY A 14 -26.85 -1.85 15.36
C GLY A 14 -28.17 -1.16 14.98
N ASN A 15 -28.11 0.08 14.47
CA ASN A 15 -29.29 0.82 14.01
C ASN A 15 -29.90 0.22 12.73
N LEU A 16 -29.09 -0.39 11.86
CA LEU A 16 -29.57 -1.14 10.70
C LEU A 16 -30.26 -2.45 11.11
N ALA A 17 -29.72 -3.14 12.13
CA ALA A 17 -30.23 -4.41 12.62
C ALA A 17 -31.57 -4.27 13.37
N ASN A 18 -31.83 -3.12 14.02
CA ASN A 18 -33.08 -2.86 14.73
C ASN A 18 -33.72 -1.53 14.29
N ARG A 19 -34.77 -1.63 13.45
CA ARG A 19 -35.49 -0.45 12.95
C ARG A 19 -36.47 0.17 13.95
N LYS A 20 -36.77 -0.50 15.08
CA LYS A 20 -37.77 -0.05 16.06
C LYS A 20 -37.17 0.75 17.21
N SER A 21 -35.88 0.59 17.49
CA SER A 21 -35.20 1.25 18.60
C SER A 21 -33.76 1.58 18.20
N LYS A 22 -33.26 2.73 18.64
CA LYS A 22 -31.91 3.17 18.34
C LYS A 22 -30.92 2.64 19.37
N VAL A 23 -29.68 2.42 18.94
CA VAL A 23 -28.56 2.16 19.84
C VAL A 23 -28.41 3.37 20.77
N ARG A 24 -28.30 3.13 22.07
CA ARG A 24 -28.14 4.19 23.08
C ARG A 24 -26.90 4.02 23.94
N LYS A 25 -26.40 2.79 24.06
CA LYS A 25 -25.24 2.51 24.89
C LYS A 25 -24.38 1.40 24.29
N LEU A 26 -23.07 1.58 24.37
CA LEU A 26 -22.06 0.56 24.06
C LEU A 26 -21.28 0.26 25.33
N THR A 27 -20.98 -1.00 25.61
CA THR A 27 -20.21 -1.41 26.80
C THR A 27 -19.15 -2.45 26.46
N ASN A 28 -18.12 -2.53 27.29
CA ASN A 28 -17.02 -3.50 27.21
C ASN A 28 -16.28 -3.46 25.86
N LEU A 29 -15.89 -2.26 25.43
CA LEU A 29 -15.20 -2.06 24.15
C LEU A 29 -13.70 -2.31 24.31
N VAL A 30 -13.18 -3.23 23.50
CA VAL A 30 -11.73 -3.52 23.45
C VAL A 30 -11.24 -3.31 22.02
N TRP A 31 -10.15 -2.55 21.86
CA TRP A 31 -9.45 -2.42 20.58
C TRP A 31 -8.27 -3.39 20.56
N ALA A 32 -8.43 -4.52 19.87
CA ALA A 32 -7.43 -5.58 19.83
C ALA A 32 -6.33 -5.31 18.79
N LYS A 33 -6.72 -4.89 17.57
CA LYS A 33 -5.80 -4.59 16.45
C LYS A 33 -6.37 -3.52 15.50
N PRO A 34 -5.55 -2.64 14.90
CA PRO A 34 -6.01 -1.70 13.88
C PRO A 34 -6.40 -2.39 12.56
N ILE A 35 -7.46 -1.92 11.90
CA ILE A 35 -7.92 -2.39 10.58
C ILE A 35 -7.19 -1.65 9.45
N THR A 36 -6.82 -2.39 8.41
CA THR A 36 -6.41 -1.87 7.10
C THR A 36 -7.63 -1.96 6.17
N VAL A 37 -7.92 -0.89 5.42
CA VAL A 37 -9.23 -0.71 4.77
C VAL A 37 -9.37 -1.66 3.57
N SER A 38 -9.95 -2.85 3.81
CA SER A 38 -10.38 -3.79 2.75
C SER A 38 -11.69 -4.56 3.04
N ASP A 39 -12.31 -4.49 4.23
CA ASP A 39 -13.37 -5.47 4.60
C ASP A 39 -14.66 -4.90 5.23
N ARG A 40 -15.74 -5.70 5.21
CA ARG A 40 -17.11 -5.35 5.67
C ARG A 40 -17.55 -6.17 6.92
N PRO A 41 -18.08 -5.51 7.98
CA PRO A 41 -18.54 -6.19 9.20
C PRO A 41 -20.02 -6.62 9.18
N TYR A 42 -20.41 -7.58 10.05
CA TYR A 42 -21.77 -8.13 10.22
C TYR A 42 -22.18 -8.21 11.71
N PRO A 43 -23.35 -7.67 12.13
CA PRO A 43 -23.94 -7.96 13.45
C PRO A 43 -25.24 -8.81 13.39
N THR A 44 -25.57 -9.48 14.50
CA THR A 44 -26.81 -10.29 14.70
C THR A 44 -27.65 -9.79 15.89
N PRO A 45 -28.99 -9.65 15.81
CA PRO A 45 -29.78 -8.94 16.84
C PRO A 45 -30.52 -9.80 17.88
N GLU A 46 -30.40 -9.43 19.18
CA GLU A 46 -31.37 -9.58 20.30
C GLU A 46 -31.20 -8.40 21.30
N GLN A 47 -31.98 -8.29 22.40
CA GLN A 47 -32.06 -7.07 23.26
C GLN A 47 -30.73 -6.56 23.85
N GLN A 48 -29.73 -7.43 23.96
CA GLN A 48 -28.33 -7.10 24.16
C GLN A 48 -27.55 -7.75 23.02
N VAL A 49 -26.89 -6.96 22.17
CA VAL A 49 -26.18 -7.48 20.98
C VAL A 49 -24.69 -7.46 21.24
N GLU A 50 -24.05 -8.61 21.20
CA GLU A 50 -22.60 -8.66 21.03
C GLU A 50 -22.26 -8.29 19.59
N PHE A 51 -21.33 -7.35 19.42
CA PHE A 51 -20.82 -6.99 18.11
C PHE A 51 -19.33 -7.27 18.04
N GLU A 52 -18.88 -7.57 16.83
CA GLU A 52 -17.49 -7.75 16.51
C GLU A 52 -17.20 -7.08 15.17
N VAL A 53 -16.08 -6.37 15.10
CA VAL A 53 -15.50 -5.89 13.85
C VAL A 53 -14.29 -6.79 13.56
N SER A 54 -14.36 -7.55 12.48
CA SER A 54 -13.27 -8.43 12.02
C SER A 54 -12.96 -8.22 10.54
N THR A 55 -11.74 -8.54 10.15
CA THR A 55 -11.34 -8.77 8.76
C THR A 55 -11.25 -10.27 8.50
N LEU A 56 -11.31 -10.65 7.22
CA LEU A 56 -10.99 -11.98 6.75
C LEU A 56 -9.70 -11.89 5.91
N ASP A 57 -8.59 -12.41 6.43
CA ASP A 57 -7.31 -12.46 5.73
C ASP A 57 -6.96 -13.91 5.45
N ASP A 58 -6.80 -14.27 4.17
CA ASP A 58 -6.52 -15.64 3.69
C ASP A 58 -7.47 -16.74 4.27
N GLY A 59 -8.72 -16.38 4.57
CA GLY A 59 -9.71 -17.27 5.18
C GLY A 59 -9.70 -17.30 6.71
N GLU A 60 -8.72 -16.69 7.37
CA GLU A 60 -8.66 -16.55 8.82
C GLU A 60 -9.36 -15.25 9.29
N ARG A 61 -10.24 -15.40 10.27
CA ARG A 61 -10.99 -14.29 10.87
C ARG A 61 -10.12 -13.59 11.93
N GLN A 62 -9.79 -12.32 11.71
CA GLN A 62 -9.07 -11.51 12.69
C GLN A 62 -9.98 -10.47 13.33
N VAL A 63 -10.11 -10.52 14.65
CA VAL A 63 -10.93 -9.57 15.43
C VAL A 63 -10.16 -8.27 15.70
N HIS A 64 -10.75 -7.13 15.35
CA HIS A 64 -10.20 -5.79 15.56
C HIS A 64 -10.80 -5.09 16.76
N ALA A 65 -12.12 -5.21 16.93
CA ALA A 65 -12.85 -4.63 18.04
C ALA A 65 -14.08 -5.49 18.37
N GLY A 66 -14.49 -5.47 19.63
CA GLY A 66 -15.73 -6.11 20.06
C GLY A 66 -16.31 -5.45 21.29
N GLY A 67 -17.59 -5.68 21.55
CA GLY A 67 -18.31 -5.14 22.69
C GLY A 67 -19.79 -5.50 22.68
N LYS A 68 -20.58 -4.83 23.52
CA LYS A 68 -22.03 -5.02 23.64
C LYS A 68 -22.79 -3.74 23.32
N LEU A 69 -23.84 -3.84 22.51
CA LEU A 69 -24.78 -2.77 22.19
C LEU A 69 -26.06 -2.94 23.01
N MET A 70 -26.62 -1.82 23.45
CA MET A 70 -27.91 -1.75 24.13
C MET A 70 -28.82 -0.75 23.42
N TYR A 71 -30.05 -1.19 23.16
CA TYR A 71 -31.12 -0.36 22.58
C TYR A 71 -31.92 0.34 23.69
N GLY A 72 -32.38 1.55 23.43
CA GLY A 72 -33.25 2.30 24.36
C GLY A 72 -34.35 3.07 23.65
N SER A 73 -35.43 3.36 24.38
CA SER A 73 -36.50 4.26 23.93
C SER A 73 -36.14 5.73 24.21
N GLU A 74 -36.63 6.68 23.40
CA GLU A 74 -36.43 8.13 23.58
C GLU A 74 -37.00 8.69 24.90
N ALA A 75 -37.81 7.92 25.62
CA ALA A 75 -38.61 8.40 26.75
C ALA A 75 -37.86 8.69 28.07
N ASN A 76 -36.56 8.38 28.19
CA ASN A 76 -35.75 8.63 29.40
C ASN A 76 -34.32 9.05 29.01
N ILE A 77 -34.16 10.26 28.46
CA ILE A 77 -32.82 10.87 28.33
C ILE A 77 -32.64 11.73 29.58
N ASP A 78 -31.79 11.28 30.51
CA ASP A 78 -31.33 12.14 31.59
C ASP A 78 -30.56 13.30 30.97
N SER A 79 -31.14 14.50 31.04
CA SER A 79 -30.50 15.73 30.57
C SER A 79 -29.45 16.16 31.59
N GLU A 80 -28.18 15.92 31.28
CA GLU A 80 -27.05 16.48 32.03
C GLU A 80 -26.50 17.70 31.29
N THR A 81 -26.28 18.79 32.03
CA THR A 81 -25.64 20.01 31.51
C THR A 81 -24.37 20.27 32.32
N VAL A 82 -23.30 20.64 31.62
CA VAL A 82 -22.00 20.97 32.18
C VAL A 82 -21.74 22.47 31.97
N GLU A 83 -21.36 23.19 33.03
CA GLU A 83 -21.05 24.63 32.96
C GLU A 83 -19.67 24.87 32.33
N ILE A 84 -19.65 25.10 31.00
CA ILE A 84 -18.44 25.31 30.18
C ILE A 84 -17.54 26.42 30.75
N GLU A 85 -18.11 27.58 31.08
CA GLU A 85 -17.36 28.74 31.60
C GLU A 85 -16.67 28.41 32.93
N ALA A 86 -17.31 27.62 33.80
CA ALA A 86 -16.72 27.20 35.07
C ALA A 86 -15.49 26.30 34.87
N ILE A 87 -15.44 25.51 33.79
CA ILE A 87 -14.27 24.69 33.43
C ILE A 87 -13.15 25.55 32.86
N GLN A 88 -13.49 26.47 31.95
CA GLN A 88 -12.52 27.42 31.37
C GLN A 88 -11.83 28.23 32.47
N ASN A 89 -12.59 28.70 33.47
CA ASN A 89 -12.06 29.49 34.58
C ASN A 89 -11.09 28.72 35.50
N ARG A 90 -11.24 27.40 35.64
CA ARG A 90 -10.35 26.56 36.47
C ARG A 90 -9.23 25.86 35.69
N CYS A 91 -9.18 26.06 34.37
CA CYS A 91 -8.16 25.55 33.46
C CYS A 91 -7.28 26.70 32.92
N PRO A 92 -6.22 27.11 33.64
CA PRO A 92 -5.48 28.33 33.33
C PRO A 92 -4.60 28.23 32.08
N GLU A 93 -4.18 27.02 31.70
CA GLU A 93 -3.40 26.83 30.47
C GLU A 93 -4.33 26.75 29.26
N THR A 94 -4.03 27.55 28.24
CA THR A 94 -4.81 27.57 26.99
C THR A 94 -3.89 27.40 25.79
N TRP A 95 -4.21 26.47 24.90
CA TRP A 95 -3.51 26.22 23.65
C TRP A 95 -4.41 26.51 22.46
N GLY A 96 -3.84 27.14 21.43
CA GLY A 96 -4.50 27.30 20.14
C GLY A 96 -4.38 26.06 19.25
N ASN A 97 -5.13 26.02 18.14
CA ASN A 97 -5.09 24.94 17.15
C ASN A 97 -3.66 24.56 16.73
N ALA A 98 -2.86 25.52 16.25
CA ALA A 98 -1.52 25.25 15.75
C ALA A 98 -0.58 24.70 16.83
N GLU A 99 -0.67 25.23 18.06
CA GLU A 99 0.12 24.78 19.20
C GLU A 99 -0.24 23.33 19.59
N CYS A 100 -1.54 23.00 19.64
CA CYS A 100 -2.00 21.64 19.92
C CYS A 100 -1.38 20.64 18.94
N TYR A 101 -1.54 20.87 17.63
CA TYR A 101 -1.10 19.91 16.62
C TYR A 101 0.42 19.85 16.44
N GLN A 102 1.16 20.93 16.73
CA GLN A 102 2.62 20.90 16.83
C GLN A 102 3.10 20.02 18.00
N LEU A 103 2.47 20.16 19.16
CA LEU A 103 2.78 19.33 20.33
C LEU A 103 2.41 17.87 20.10
N PHE A 104 1.28 17.60 19.46
CA PHE A 104 0.88 16.23 19.12
C PHE A 104 1.82 15.60 18.10
N GLN A 105 2.28 16.36 17.10
CA GLN A 105 3.30 15.91 16.15
C GLN A 105 4.61 15.58 16.86
N ALA A 106 5.06 16.43 17.79
CA ALA A 106 6.24 16.15 18.61
C ALA A 106 6.08 14.90 19.49
N ALA A 107 4.84 14.60 19.91
CA ALA A 107 4.45 13.38 20.62
C ALA A 107 4.31 12.13 19.71
N GLY A 108 4.55 12.25 18.40
CA GLY A 108 4.47 11.16 17.43
C GLY A 108 3.11 11.01 16.73
N PHE A 109 2.17 11.92 16.96
CA PHE A 109 0.84 11.90 16.33
C PHE A 109 0.76 12.90 15.17
N ASN A 110 0.82 12.39 13.93
CA ASN A 110 0.70 13.20 12.70
C ASN A 110 -0.76 13.22 12.20
N TYR A 111 -1.51 14.25 12.57
CA TYR A 111 -2.90 14.42 12.13
C TYR A 111 -3.01 15.13 10.79
N GLY A 112 -3.73 14.55 9.83
CA GLY A 112 -4.10 15.21 8.58
C GLY A 112 -5.21 16.25 8.76
N PRO A 113 -5.44 17.15 7.78
CA PRO A 113 -6.39 18.26 7.91
C PRO A 113 -7.81 17.85 8.34
N SER A 114 -8.29 16.68 7.89
CA SER A 114 -9.60 16.12 8.24
C SER A 114 -9.76 15.72 9.72
N PHE A 115 -8.67 15.62 10.47
CA PHE A 115 -8.64 15.26 11.90
C PHE A 115 -8.15 16.42 12.79
N GLN A 116 -7.93 17.60 12.21
CA GLN A 116 -7.50 18.79 12.96
C GLN A 116 -8.68 19.61 13.48
N THR A 117 -9.49 19.01 14.38
CA THR A 117 -10.76 19.59 14.85
C THR A 117 -10.63 20.57 16.03
N ILE A 118 -9.60 20.46 16.86
CA ILE A 118 -9.42 21.31 18.05
C ILE A 118 -9.13 22.75 17.64
N GLN A 119 -9.99 23.69 18.03
CA GLN A 119 -9.78 25.12 17.83
C GLN A 119 -9.01 25.75 19.00
N THR A 120 -9.45 25.44 20.21
CA THR A 120 -8.81 25.84 21.47
C THR A 120 -8.88 24.70 22.47
N LEU A 121 -7.88 24.60 23.35
CA LEU A 121 -7.83 23.64 24.44
C LEU A 121 -7.47 24.36 25.73
N HIS A 122 -8.35 24.29 26.72
CA HIS A 122 -8.11 24.73 28.09
C HIS A 122 -7.74 23.51 28.94
N ARG A 123 -6.74 23.61 29.81
CA ARG A 123 -6.35 22.49 30.67
C ARG A 123 -5.76 22.91 32.02
N ASN A 124 -5.74 21.95 32.93
CA ASN A 124 -4.89 21.90 34.12
C ASN A 124 -4.32 20.47 34.26
N ASP A 125 -3.81 20.10 35.44
CA ASP A 125 -3.21 18.77 35.66
C ASP A 125 -4.21 17.60 35.71
N SER A 126 -5.51 17.88 35.89
CA SER A 126 -6.55 16.85 36.13
C SER A 126 -7.67 16.80 35.10
N GLU A 127 -7.91 17.89 34.38
CA GLU A 127 -8.99 18.01 33.40
C GLU A 127 -8.60 18.91 32.21
N ALA A 128 -9.27 18.70 31.07
CA ALA A 128 -9.12 19.50 29.88
C ALA A 128 -10.46 19.70 29.16
N LEU A 129 -10.61 20.83 28.48
CA LEU A 129 -11.77 21.19 27.69
C LEU A 129 -11.32 21.70 26.32
N SER A 130 -11.67 21.00 25.25
CA SER A 130 -11.44 21.45 23.88
C SER A 130 -12.70 21.99 23.24
N HIS A 131 -12.58 23.12 22.55
CA HIS A 131 -13.57 23.57 21.56
C HIS A 131 -13.26 22.89 20.22
N LEU A 132 -14.19 22.11 19.69
CA LEU A 132 -14.05 21.31 18.47
C LEU A 132 -14.91 21.90 17.36
N GLN A 133 -14.33 21.96 16.16
CA GLN A 133 -15.04 22.35 14.94
C GLN A 133 -14.78 21.32 13.84
N LEU A 134 -15.84 20.88 13.19
CA LEU A 134 -15.74 20.02 12.02
C LEU A 134 -15.06 20.76 10.85
N PRO A 135 -14.00 20.19 10.23
CA PRO A 135 -13.35 20.79 9.08
C PRO A 135 -14.33 21.00 7.90
N PRO A 136 -14.25 22.12 7.16
CA PRO A 136 -15.20 22.45 6.09
C PRO A 136 -15.38 21.34 5.04
N ALA A 137 -14.31 20.62 4.71
CA ALA A 137 -14.32 19.53 3.72
C ALA A 137 -15.19 18.32 4.12
N LEU A 138 -15.66 18.24 5.37
CA LEU A 138 -16.44 17.13 5.90
C LEU A 138 -17.90 17.50 6.21
N LYS A 139 -18.28 18.78 6.06
CA LYS A 139 -19.62 19.26 6.41
C LYS A 139 -20.73 18.56 5.61
N ASP A 140 -20.50 18.34 4.32
CA ASP A 140 -21.51 17.72 3.44
C ASP A 140 -21.88 16.29 3.88
N ALA A 141 -20.93 15.56 4.47
CA ALA A 141 -21.11 14.19 4.95
C ALA A 141 -21.47 14.12 6.45
N PHE A 142 -21.65 15.25 7.14
CA PHE A 142 -21.84 15.27 8.59
C PHE A 142 -23.04 14.41 9.04
N ASN A 143 -24.17 14.56 8.34
CA ASN A 143 -25.42 13.87 8.66
C ASN A 143 -25.40 12.37 8.31
N GLU A 144 -24.32 11.86 7.70
CA GLU A 144 -24.15 10.43 7.43
C GLU A 144 -23.70 9.64 8.66
N PHE A 145 -23.27 10.31 9.72
CA PHE A 145 -22.71 9.69 10.92
C PHE A 145 -23.48 10.05 12.18
N VAL A 146 -23.62 9.09 13.11
CA VAL A 146 -24.14 9.37 14.47
C VAL A 146 -23.00 9.88 15.36
N LEU A 147 -21.85 9.21 15.29
CA LEU A 147 -20.61 9.53 15.97
C LEU A 147 -19.57 9.96 14.92
N HIS A 148 -19.63 11.21 14.49
CA HIS A 148 -18.76 11.71 13.42
C HIS A 148 -17.27 11.45 13.75
N PRO A 149 -16.53 10.65 12.94
CA PRO A 149 -15.20 10.18 13.29
C PRO A 149 -14.20 11.29 13.66
N SER A 150 -14.20 12.41 12.93
CA SER A 150 -13.29 13.53 13.22
C SER A 150 -13.57 14.24 14.55
N LEU A 151 -14.85 14.36 14.96
CA LEU A 151 -15.20 15.00 16.24
C LEU A 151 -14.88 14.07 17.41
N MET A 152 -15.17 12.78 17.25
CA MET A 152 -14.81 11.75 18.23
C MET A 152 -13.28 11.66 18.42
N ASP A 153 -12.52 11.72 17.33
CA ASP A 153 -11.06 11.73 17.38
C ASP A 153 -10.52 13.03 17.99
N GLY A 154 -11.21 14.16 17.76
CA GLY A 154 -10.98 15.41 18.47
C GLY A 154 -11.11 15.26 19.99
N ALA A 155 -12.17 14.59 20.45
CA ALA A 155 -12.38 14.31 21.86
C ALA A 155 -11.30 13.39 22.47
N PHE A 156 -10.79 12.42 21.70
CA PHE A 156 -9.62 11.61 22.09
C PHE A 156 -8.34 12.44 22.10
N SER A 157 -8.19 13.37 21.16
CA SER A 157 -7.04 14.28 21.10
C SER A 157 -7.00 15.24 22.29
N THR A 158 -8.15 15.58 22.88
CA THR A 158 -8.22 16.31 24.16
C THR A 158 -7.55 15.55 25.30
N VAL A 159 -7.61 14.20 25.29
CA VAL A 159 -6.86 13.35 26.26
C VAL A 159 -5.36 13.52 26.09
N VAL A 160 -4.87 13.59 24.84
CA VAL A 160 -3.46 13.86 24.54
C VAL A 160 -3.05 15.23 25.10
N GLY A 161 -3.92 16.23 24.94
CA GLY A 161 -3.70 17.57 25.50
C GLY A 161 -3.67 17.60 27.03
N LEU A 162 -4.55 16.86 27.70
CA LEU A 162 -4.54 16.70 29.16
C LEU A 162 -3.25 16.04 29.65
N MET A 163 -2.79 14.98 28.98
CA MET A 163 -1.57 14.26 29.36
C MET A 163 -0.30 15.12 29.27
N GLY A 164 -0.34 16.25 28.55
CA GLY A 164 0.69 17.29 28.55
C GLY A 164 2.02 16.89 27.92
N LYS A 165 3.06 17.69 28.22
CA LYS A 165 4.43 17.43 27.73
C LYS A 165 4.80 15.99 28.08
N ILE A 166 4.89 15.17 27.05
CA ILE A 166 5.43 13.81 27.12
C ILE A 166 6.91 13.95 27.48
N THR A 167 7.20 14.12 28.78
CA THR A 167 8.58 14.27 29.30
C THR A 167 9.31 12.93 29.30
N ASP A 168 8.56 11.84 29.34
CA ASP A 168 9.07 10.49 29.18
C ASP A 168 8.54 10.00 27.85
N ASN A 169 9.45 9.70 26.90
CA ASN A 169 9.33 9.25 25.50
C ASN A 169 8.34 8.09 25.23
N THR A 170 7.18 8.10 25.89
CA THR A 170 6.21 7.03 26.05
C THR A 170 4.95 7.45 25.33
N SER A 171 4.75 6.89 24.13
CA SER A 171 3.52 7.06 23.39
C SER A 171 2.41 6.23 24.04
N TYR A 172 1.24 6.81 24.22
CA TYR A 172 0.06 6.10 24.72
C TYR A 172 -0.92 5.88 23.57
N LEU A 173 -1.46 4.66 23.45
CA LEU A 173 -2.48 4.34 22.46
C LEU A 173 -3.82 4.00 23.14
N PRO A 174 -4.96 4.32 22.50
CA PRO A 174 -6.26 3.82 22.92
C PRO A 174 -6.24 2.28 23.04
N PHE A 175 -6.69 1.77 24.18
CA PHE A 175 -6.63 0.33 24.51
C PHE A 175 -8.02 -0.25 24.75
N ALA A 176 -8.84 0.42 25.56
CA ALA A 176 -10.19 -0.02 25.88
C ALA A 176 -11.09 1.16 26.21
N LEU A 177 -12.40 0.95 26.15
CA LEU A 177 -13.40 1.92 26.56
C LEU A 177 -14.51 1.18 27.32
N GLY A 178 -14.78 1.62 28.55
CA GLY A 178 -15.76 0.93 29.39
C GLY A 178 -17.16 1.08 28.83
N GLU A 179 -17.56 2.32 28.56
CA GLU A 179 -18.92 2.65 28.17
C GLU A 179 -18.98 3.86 27.23
N VAL A 180 -19.93 3.85 26.28
CA VAL A 180 -20.36 5.01 25.49
C VAL A 180 -21.86 5.15 25.61
N GLU A 181 -22.36 6.32 25.99
CA GLU A 181 -23.78 6.66 26.06
C GLU A 181 -24.11 7.75 25.03
N LEU A 182 -25.18 7.53 24.25
CA LEU A 182 -25.69 8.44 23.23
C LEU A 182 -26.92 9.18 23.77
N LEU A 183 -26.69 10.37 24.31
CA LEU A 183 -27.69 11.18 25.01
C LEU A 183 -28.37 12.19 24.07
N GLY A 184 -27.64 12.70 23.08
CA GLY A 184 -28.14 13.63 22.07
C GLY A 184 -27.40 13.53 20.74
N PRO A 185 -27.86 14.25 19.70
CA PRO A 185 -27.11 14.35 18.44
C PRO A 185 -25.82 15.15 18.64
N LEU A 186 -24.78 14.82 17.88
CA LEU A 186 -23.60 15.68 17.78
C LEU A 186 -23.92 16.93 16.95
N SER A 187 -23.19 18.01 17.21
CA SER A 187 -23.19 19.25 16.44
C SER A 187 -21.86 19.42 15.70
N GLU A 188 -21.86 20.15 14.57
CA GLU A 188 -20.62 20.46 13.83
C GLU A 188 -19.60 21.26 14.66
N THR A 189 -20.10 21.97 15.67
CA THR A 189 -19.34 22.71 16.68
C THR A 189 -19.75 22.20 18.05
N CYS A 190 -18.78 21.74 18.84
CA CYS A 190 -19.05 21.13 20.14
C CYS A 190 -17.85 21.29 21.08
N TYR A 191 -18.01 20.94 22.36
CA TYR A 191 -16.92 20.86 23.31
C TYR A 191 -16.62 19.41 23.68
N ALA A 192 -15.36 19.09 23.95
CA ALA A 192 -14.97 17.83 24.56
C ALA A 192 -14.35 18.12 25.93
N TYR A 193 -15.02 17.66 26.99
CA TYR A 193 -14.55 17.75 28.36
C TYR A 193 -13.95 16.40 28.78
N VAL A 194 -12.71 16.42 29.25
CA VAL A 194 -11.95 15.24 29.68
C VAL A 194 -11.53 15.40 31.13
N SER A 195 -11.72 14.36 31.93
CA SER A 195 -11.21 14.27 33.30
C SER A 195 -10.54 12.92 33.55
N ALA A 196 -9.59 12.87 34.49
CA ALA A 196 -9.03 11.60 34.94
C ALA A 196 -10.10 10.74 35.63
N ALA A 197 -10.15 9.45 35.34
CA ALA A 197 -11.03 8.50 36.02
C ALA A 197 -10.26 7.76 37.13
N GLU A 198 -10.97 7.32 38.19
CA GLU A 198 -10.37 6.59 39.30
C GLU A 198 -9.56 5.37 38.83
N ARG A 199 -8.34 5.23 39.36
CA ARG A 199 -7.52 4.04 39.15
C ARG A 199 -8.12 2.88 39.93
N SER A 200 -8.34 1.74 39.27
CA SER A 200 -8.55 0.50 40.01
C SER A 200 -7.26 0.16 40.78
N PRO A 201 -7.33 -0.20 42.07
CA PRO A 201 -6.14 -0.55 42.86
C PRO A 201 -5.37 -1.76 42.34
N THR A 202 -5.95 -2.52 41.39
CA THR A 202 -5.33 -3.68 40.72
C THR A 202 -4.86 -3.38 39.29
N ALA A 203 -5.00 -2.15 38.81
CA ALA A 203 -4.66 -1.80 37.42
C ALA A 203 -3.15 -1.67 37.20
N ASP A 204 -2.69 -2.22 36.07
CA ASP A 204 -1.34 -2.03 35.53
C ASP A 204 -1.03 -0.52 35.43
N SER A 205 0.09 -0.10 36.04
CA SER A 205 0.52 1.30 36.05
C SER A 205 0.79 1.87 34.65
N SER A 206 0.92 1.02 33.62
CA SER A 206 1.03 1.40 32.22
C SER A 206 -0.28 1.85 31.58
N VAL A 207 -1.42 1.70 32.26
CA VAL A 207 -2.75 2.10 31.78
C VAL A 207 -3.22 3.34 32.52
N LYS A 208 -3.62 4.38 31.77
CA LYS A 208 -4.30 5.57 32.29
C LYS A 208 -5.77 5.57 31.85
N ARG A 209 -6.66 6.07 32.70
CA ARG A 209 -8.11 6.09 32.44
C ARG A 209 -8.67 7.49 32.52
N PHE A 210 -9.62 7.79 31.63
CA PHE A 210 -10.26 9.08 31.49
C PHE A 210 -11.77 8.93 31.30
N ASN A 211 -12.53 9.93 31.72
CA ASN A 211 -13.91 10.14 31.31
C ASN A 211 -13.95 11.28 30.30
N ILE A 212 -14.76 11.14 29.26
CA ILE A 212 -14.89 12.12 28.19
C ILE A 212 -16.38 12.42 27.99
N SER A 213 -16.76 13.69 27.99
CA SER A 213 -18.10 14.16 27.66
C SER A 213 -18.03 15.08 26.45
N ILE A 214 -18.80 14.79 25.41
CA ILE A 214 -18.97 15.68 24.26
C ILE A 214 -20.23 16.51 24.51
N LEU A 215 -20.07 17.82 24.55
CA LEU A 215 -21.08 18.80 24.91
C LEU A 215 -21.48 19.61 23.68
N ASP A 216 -22.73 20.00 23.55
CA ASP A 216 -23.10 21.05 22.62
C ASP A 216 -22.62 22.44 23.12
N GLU A 217 -22.86 23.49 22.33
CA GLU A 217 -22.45 24.86 22.68
C GLU A 217 -23.17 25.42 23.92
N THR A 218 -24.26 24.80 24.36
CA THR A 218 -25.01 25.17 25.57
C THR A 218 -24.53 24.41 26.82
N GLY A 219 -23.65 23.41 26.64
CA GLY A 219 -23.15 22.54 27.70
C GLY A 219 -23.94 21.24 27.88
N PHE A 220 -24.92 20.94 27.04
CA PHE A 220 -25.68 19.68 27.10
C PHE A 220 -24.81 18.50 26.69
N VAL A 221 -24.78 17.44 27.49
CA VAL A 221 -23.98 16.25 27.19
C VAL A 221 -24.65 15.46 26.06
N SER A 222 -24.02 15.45 24.88
CA SER A 222 -24.49 14.70 23.70
C SER A 222 -23.98 13.25 23.72
N VAL A 223 -22.72 13.05 24.10
CA VAL A 223 -22.10 11.72 24.19
C VAL A 223 -21.26 11.64 25.46
N ARG A 224 -21.43 10.56 26.24
CA ARG A 224 -20.60 10.28 27.42
C ARG A 224 -19.76 9.04 27.17
N LEU A 225 -18.47 9.12 27.46
CA LEU A 225 -17.53 8.02 27.37
C LEU A 225 -16.89 7.80 28.74
N SER A 226 -17.18 6.66 29.36
CA SER A 226 -16.67 6.34 30.70
C SER A 226 -15.54 5.32 30.62
N TYR A 227 -14.50 5.55 31.44
CA TYR A 227 -13.35 4.65 31.57
C TYR A 227 -12.57 4.42 30.26
N PHE A 228 -12.43 5.47 29.44
CA PHE A 228 -11.53 5.45 28.28
C PHE A 228 -10.11 5.19 28.74
N SER A 229 -9.54 4.07 28.30
CA SER A 229 -8.24 3.58 28.74
C SER A 229 -7.21 3.73 27.63
N VAL A 230 -6.10 4.40 27.95
CA VAL A 230 -4.92 4.46 27.10
C VAL A 230 -3.78 3.67 27.74
N ARG A 231 -3.01 2.97 26.93
CA ARG A 231 -1.89 2.13 27.39
C ARG A 231 -0.58 2.66 26.83
N ALA A 232 0.43 2.77 27.69
CA ALA A 232 1.78 3.06 27.27
C ALA A 232 2.28 1.96 26.32
N LEU A 233 2.72 2.36 25.12
CA LEU A 233 3.62 1.55 24.34
C LEU A 233 4.91 1.43 25.13
N LYS A 234 5.18 0.25 25.68
CA LYS A 234 6.54 -0.08 26.09
C LYS A 234 7.38 0.01 24.81
N GLN A 235 8.23 1.04 24.69
CA GLN A 235 9.42 0.86 23.87
C GLN A 235 10.11 -0.36 24.48
N PRO A 236 10.37 -1.44 23.71
CA PRO A 236 11.15 -2.53 24.25
C PRO A 236 12.47 -1.93 24.72
N ALA A 237 12.70 -1.97 26.03
CA ALA A 237 13.97 -1.59 26.61
C ALA A 237 15.01 -2.55 26.01
N ASP A 238 16.02 -2.00 25.33
CA ASP A 238 17.22 -2.72 24.87
C ASP A 238 17.05 -3.90 23.90
N GLU A 239 15.91 -4.05 23.20
CA GLU A 239 15.89 -4.98 22.06
C GLU A 239 16.56 -4.33 20.86
N THR A 240 17.79 -4.77 20.58
CA THR A 240 18.46 -4.46 19.32
C THR A 240 17.53 -4.89 18.19
N PRO A 241 17.18 -4.03 17.23
CA PRO A 241 16.26 -4.41 16.16
C PRO A 241 16.77 -5.68 15.48
N VAL A 242 15.97 -6.75 15.56
CA VAL A 242 16.32 -8.03 14.94
C VAL A 242 16.27 -7.83 13.43
N LYS A 243 17.43 -7.96 12.77
CA LYS A 243 17.51 -7.93 11.32
C LYS A 243 16.96 -9.24 10.78
N MET A 244 15.83 -9.16 10.08
CA MET A 244 15.25 -10.28 9.36
C MET A 244 15.63 -10.19 7.88
N TYR A 245 16.03 -11.32 7.30
CA TYR A 245 16.34 -11.45 5.89
C TYR A 245 15.32 -12.38 5.25
N TYR A 246 14.94 -12.11 4.01
CA TYR A 246 14.02 -12.95 3.26
C TYR A 246 14.55 -13.16 1.85
N GLN A 247 14.21 -14.30 1.28
CA GLN A 247 14.47 -14.62 -0.12
C GLN A 247 13.21 -15.13 -0.79
N SER A 248 13.14 -14.97 -2.11
CA SER A 248 12.14 -15.67 -2.92
C SER A 248 12.68 -17.03 -3.33
N VAL A 249 11.89 -18.07 -3.13
CA VAL A 249 12.19 -19.45 -3.57
C VAL A 249 11.09 -19.95 -4.49
N TRP A 250 11.47 -20.79 -5.45
CA TRP A 250 10.53 -21.54 -6.27
C TRP A 250 10.30 -22.90 -5.62
N GLU A 251 9.06 -23.16 -5.23
CA GLU A 251 8.65 -24.43 -4.62
C GLU A 251 7.81 -25.22 -5.61
N GLN A 252 8.06 -26.53 -5.68
CA GLN A 252 7.27 -27.42 -6.52
C GLN A 252 5.85 -27.48 -5.97
N ALA A 253 4.86 -27.28 -6.84
CA ALA A 253 3.46 -27.40 -6.52
C ALA A 253 2.82 -28.50 -7.37
N ALA A 254 1.79 -29.15 -6.83
CA ALA A 254 1.02 -30.10 -7.61
C ALA A 254 0.33 -29.37 -8.78
N VAL A 255 0.36 -29.99 -9.96
CA VAL A 255 -0.57 -29.63 -11.04
C VAL A 255 -1.95 -30.06 -10.55
N LEU A 256 -2.90 -29.13 -10.48
CA LEU A 256 -4.28 -29.49 -10.11
C LEU A 256 -4.76 -30.49 -11.16
N ALA A 257 -5.12 -31.71 -10.73
CA ALA A 257 -5.51 -32.76 -11.65
C ALA A 257 -6.68 -32.31 -12.52
N ASP A 258 -6.64 -32.74 -13.79
CA ASP A 258 -7.56 -32.43 -14.88
C ASP A 258 -9.04 -32.55 -14.44
N GLN A 259 -9.60 -31.47 -13.92
CA GLN A 259 -11.03 -31.38 -13.65
C GLN A 259 -11.69 -31.02 -14.96
N THR A 260 -11.88 -32.01 -15.83
CA THR A 260 -12.60 -31.95 -17.12
C THR A 260 -14.10 -31.63 -16.97
N GLY A 261 -14.50 -30.94 -15.90
CA GLY A 261 -15.83 -30.38 -15.72
C GLY A 261 -15.90 -28.99 -16.36
N THR A 262 -17.07 -28.62 -16.88
CA THR A 262 -17.37 -27.27 -17.38
C THR A 262 -17.11 -26.21 -16.29
N PHE A 263 -15.89 -25.66 -16.29
CA PHE A 263 -15.40 -24.69 -15.32
C PHE A 263 -15.92 -23.28 -15.61
N MET A 264 -15.94 -22.90 -16.88
CA MET A 264 -16.58 -21.66 -17.29
C MET A 264 -18.06 -21.96 -17.59
N PRO A 265 -19.00 -21.16 -17.04
CA PRO A 265 -20.34 -21.12 -17.57
C PRO A 265 -20.24 -20.96 -19.10
N PRO A 266 -20.96 -21.75 -19.91
CA PRO A 266 -20.93 -21.67 -21.38
C PRO A 266 -21.20 -20.26 -21.94
N THR A 267 -21.70 -19.36 -21.09
CA THR A 267 -22.02 -17.96 -21.36
C THR A 267 -20.92 -16.97 -20.95
N SER A 268 -19.74 -17.43 -20.51
CA SER A 268 -18.64 -16.55 -20.11
C SER A 268 -17.92 -15.99 -21.34
N VAL A 269 -17.61 -14.69 -21.31
CA VAL A 269 -16.78 -14.04 -22.33
C VAL A 269 -15.32 -14.12 -21.92
N VAL A 270 -14.47 -14.60 -22.84
CA VAL A 270 -13.02 -14.73 -22.68
C VAL A 270 -12.34 -13.78 -23.67
N LEU A 271 -11.50 -12.88 -23.18
CA LEU A 271 -10.62 -12.07 -24.03
C LEU A 271 -9.27 -12.76 -24.17
N LEU A 272 -8.89 -13.09 -25.41
CA LEU A 272 -7.62 -13.71 -25.75
C LEU A 272 -6.75 -12.71 -26.51
N PHE A 273 -5.70 -12.21 -25.86
CA PHE A 273 -4.68 -11.38 -26.51
C PHE A 273 -3.61 -12.30 -27.09
N ASP A 274 -3.71 -12.58 -28.38
CA ASP A 274 -2.83 -13.53 -29.06
C ASP A 274 -2.65 -13.16 -30.54
N THR A 275 -1.66 -13.75 -31.21
CA THR A 275 -1.32 -13.50 -32.63
C THR A 275 -1.42 -14.74 -33.52
N ASP A 276 -1.81 -15.89 -32.96
CA ASP A 276 -1.81 -17.18 -33.66
C ASP A 276 -3.24 -17.73 -33.82
N ASP A 277 -3.66 -17.87 -35.08
CA ASP A 277 -5.00 -18.35 -35.43
C ASP A 277 -5.25 -19.82 -35.06
N ASN A 278 -4.20 -20.66 -35.04
CA ASN A 278 -4.33 -22.07 -34.63
C ASN A 278 -4.56 -22.18 -33.12
N ARG A 279 -3.85 -21.38 -32.32
CA ARG A 279 -4.12 -21.30 -30.87
C ARG A 279 -5.49 -20.70 -30.59
N TYR A 280 -5.89 -19.65 -31.31
CA TYR A 280 -7.24 -19.09 -31.19
C TYR A 280 -8.30 -20.18 -31.42
N SER A 281 -8.16 -20.97 -32.48
CA SER A 281 -9.05 -22.10 -32.77
C SER A 281 -9.05 -23.14 -31.64
N SER A 282 -7.87 -23.49 -31.12
CA SER A 282 -7.72 -24.43 -30.00
C SER A 282 -8.42 -23.93 -28.72
N PHE A 283 -8.36 -22.62 -28.42
CA PHE A 283 -9.07 -22.03 -27.29
C PHE A 283 -10.59 -22.03 -27.51
N LYS A 284 -11.08 -21.76 -28.73
CA LYS A 284 -12.52 -21.84 -29.03
C LYS A 284 -13.06 -23.26 -28.81
N ASP A 285 -12.35 -24.25 -29.31
CA ASP A 285 -12.74 -25.66 -29.21
C ASP A 285 -12.66 -26.16 -27.76
N GLY A 286 -11.63 -25.74 -27.02
CA GLY A 286 -11.39 -26.15 -25.64
C GLY A 286 -12.34 -25.50 -24.62
N LEU A 287 -12.54 -24.17 -24.69
CA LEU A 287 -13.18 -23.40 -23.61
C LEU A 287 -14.72 -23.47 -23.61
N LYS A 288 -15.37 -23.96 -24.69
CA LYS A 288 -16.83 -24.00 -24.86
C LYS A 288 -17.55 -22.71 -24.45
N SER A 289 -16.86 -21.58 -24.62
CA SER A 289 -17.22 -20.23 -24.17
C SER A 289 -17.00 -19.26 -25.32
N GLU A 290 -17.52 -18.03 -25.23
CA GLU A 290 -17.31 -17.01 -26.26
C GLU A 290 -15.88 -16.46 -26.15
N VAL A 291 -15.00 -16.84 -27.09
CA VAL A 291 -13.60 -16.39 -27.14
C VAL A 291 -13.45 -15.27 -28.16
N ILE A 292 -13.03 -14.10 -27.67
CA ILE A 292 -12.75 -12.90 -28.45
C ILE A 292 -11.24 -12.77 -28.65
N LEU A 293 -10.78 -12.80 -29.90
CA LEU A 293 -9.38 -12.61 -30.25
C LEU A 293 -9.04 -11.13 -30.33
N VAL A 294 -7.89 -10.76 -29.75
CA VAL A 294 -7.33 -9.40 -29.78
C VAL A 294 -5.88 -9.47 -30.25
N THR A 295 -5.59 -8.92 -31.42
CA THR A 295 -4.25 -8.86 -32.00
C THR A 295 -3.64 -7.45 -31.88
N PRO A 296 -2.31 -7.30 -31.79
CA PRO A 296 -1.66 -5.99 -31.83
C PRO A 296 -1.68 -5.43 -33.26
N ALA A 297 -1.89 -4.13 -33.41
CA ALA A 297 -1.85 -3.38 -34.68
C ALA A 297 -1.52 -1.90 -34.44
N GLU A 298 -1.52 -1.07 -35.49
CA GLU A 298 -1.29 0.39 -35.33
C GLU A 298 -2.50 1.14 -34.76
N SER A 299 -3.71 0.56 -34.84
CA SER A 299 -4.96 1.18 -34.40
C SER A 299 -6.07 0.15 -34.20
N TYR A 300 -7.15 0.57 -33.53
CA TYR A 300 -8.37 -0.21 -33.37
C TYR A 300 -9.03 -0.59 -34.71
N GLN A 301 -9.26 -1.88 -34.93
CA GLN A 301 -10.08 -2.39 -36.05
C GLN A 301 -10.94 -3.57 -35.61
N GLU A 302 -12.13 -3.70 -36.19
CA GLU A 302 -13.00 -4.87 -36.07
C GLU A 302 -12.73 -5.77 -37.27
N LEU A 303 -12.09 -6.92 -37.03
CA LEU A 303 -11.65 -7.82 -38.10
C LEU A 303 -12.74 -8.81 -38.53
N GLY A 304 -13.77 -8.96 -37.70
CA GLY A 304 -14.91 -9.84 -37.92
C GLY A 304 -15.59 -10.21 -36.60
N PRO A 305 -16.60 -11.10 -36.63
CA PRO A 305 -17.26 -11.56 -35.41
C PRO A 305 -16.24 -12.20 -34.44
N GLY A 306 -16.08 -11.57 -33.27
CA GLY A 306 -15.20 -12.06 -32.21
C GLY A 306 -13.70 -11.86 -32.45
N ALA A 307 -13.29 -10.98 -33.36
CA ALA A 307 -11.89 -10.67 -33.62
C ALA A 307 -11.65 -9.15 -33.80
N TYR A 308 -10.66 -8.63 -33.08
CA TYR A 308 -10.30 -7.21 -33.05
C TYR A 308 -8.79 -7.03 -33.09
N SER A 309 -8.33 -5.89 -33.60
CA SER A 309 -6.95 -5.45 -33.43
C SER A 309 -6.90 -4.12 -32.69
N ILE A 310 -5.86 -3.89 -31.89
CA ILE A 310 -5.66 -2.63 -31.15
C ILE A 310 -4.20 -2.20 -31.13
N ASN A 311 -3.94 -0.92 -30.92
CA ASN A 311 -2.60 -0.45 -30.61
C ASN A 311 -2.26 -0.71 -29.13
N PRO A 312 -1.18 -1.49 -28.84
CA PRO A 312 -0.79 -1.83 -27.47
C PRO A 312 -0.54 -0.63 -26.57
N ASN A 313 -0.10 0.50 -27.14
CA ASN A 313 0.29 1.72 -26.44
C ASN A 313 -0.79 2.84 -26.54
N GLN A 314 -2.00 2.53 -27.03
CA GLN A 314 -3.10 3.50 -27.16
C GLN A 314 -4.23 3.19 -26.16
N PRO A 315 -4.33 3.89 -25.02
CA PRO A 315 -5.36 3.63 -24.00
C PRO A 315 -6.80 3.66 -24.55
N ALA A 316 -7.07 4.56 -25.50
CA ALA A 316 -8.38 4.71 -26.12
C ALA A 316 -8.83 3.46 -26.89
N ASP A 317 -7.90 2.67 -27.44
CA ASP A 317 -8.24 1.45 -28.17
C ASP A 317 -8.75 0.36 -27.22
N TYR A 318 -8.18 0.25 -26.01
CA TYR A 318 -8.67 -0.66 -24.97
C TYR A 318 -10.07 -0.27 -24.47
N GLN A 319 -10.30 1.04 -24.25
CA GLN A 319 -11.62 1.55 -23.87
C GLN A 319 -12.67 1.22 -24.94
N LYS A 320 -12.33 1.45 -26.22
CA LYS A 320 -13.21 1.17 -27.35
C LYS A 320 -13.48 -0.32 -27.54
N LEU A 321 -12.44 -1.16 -27.37
CA LEU A 321 -12.55 -2.61 -27.39
C LEU A 321 -13.51 -3.11 -26.31
N LEU A 322 -13.27 -2.76 -25.05
CA LEU A 322 -14.11 -3.23 -23.94
C LEU A 322 -15.55 -2.74 -24.06
N ALA A 323 -15.76 -1.48 -24.44
CA ALA A 323 -17.11 -0.95 -24.67
C ALA A 323 -17.86 -1.73 -25.77
N THR A 324 -17.16 -2.13 -26.83
CA THR A 324 -17.73 -2.91 -27.93
C THR A 324 -18.04 -4.34 -27.51
N VAL A 325 -17.09 -5.02 -26.87
CA VAL A 325 -17.24 -6.39 -26.37
C VAL A 325 -18.35 -6.49 -25.32
N ILE A 326 -18.40 -5.57 -24.36
CA ILE A 326 -19.44 -5.54 -23.33
C ILE A 326 -20.83 -5.37 -23.95
N ARG A 327 -20.95 -4.53 -24.98
CA ARG A 327 -22.22 -4.29 -25.68
C ARG A 327 -22.67 -5.51 -26.50
N GLN A 328 -21.74 -6.25 -27.10
CA GLN A 328 -22.04 -7.34 -28.03
C GLN A 328 -22.13 -8.72 -27.36
N ASN A 329 -21.27 -8.98 -26.37
CA ASN A 329 -21.06 -10.31 -25.79
C ASN A 329 -21.29 -10.33 -24.27
N GLY A 330 -21.15 -9.18 -23.60
CA GLY A 330 -21.22 -9.06 -22.15
C GLY A 330 -19.84 -8.84 -21.50
N GLU A 331 -19.84 -8.67 -20.17
CA GLU A 331 -18.62 -8.38 -19.41
C GLU A 331 -17.63 -9.56 -19.45
N PRO A 332 -16.36 -9.34 -19.84
CA PRO A 332 -15.36 -10.40 -19.83
C PRO A 332 -15.04 -10.81 -18.40
N ARG A 333 -15.09 -12.12 -18.13
CA ARG A 333 -14.75 -12.68 -16.82
C ARG A 333 -13.34 -13.27 -16.77
N HIS A 334 -12.82 -13.65 -17.94
CA HIS A 334 -11.51 -14.26 -18.06
C HIS A 334 -10.74 -13.56 -19.17
N ILE A 335 -9.47 -13.27 -18.88
CA ILE A 335 -8.56 -12.64 -19.82
C ILE A 335 -7.27 -13.46 -19.86
N ILE A 336 -6.83 -13.79 -21.06
CA ILE A 336 -5.59 -14.52 -21.33
C ILE A 336 -4.71 -13.60 -22.17
N HIS A 337 -3.53 -13.24 -21.64
CA HIS A 337 -2.62 -12.32 -22.29
C HIS A 337 -1.32 -13.03 -22.71
N LEU A 338 -1.16 -13.27 -24.01
CA LEU A 338 -0.11 -14.10 -24.62
C LEU A 338 0.83 -13.33 -25.55
N TRP A 339 0.82 -12.00 -25.54
CA TRP A 339 1.70 -11.21 -26.42
C TRP A 339 3.19 -11.26 -26.03
N SER A 340 3.52 -11.74 -24.83
CA SER A 340 4.87 -11.68 -24.24
C SER A 340 5.75 -12.89 -24.58
N GLN A 341 6.09 -13.05 -25.87
CA GLN A 341 6.78 -14.24 -26.39
C GLN A 341 8.25 -14.01 -26.81
N ALA A 342 8.65 -12.75 -27.02
CA ALA A 342 9.97 -12.42 -27.56
C ALA A 342 11.09 -12.54 -26.53
N GLN A 343 12.26 -12.99 -26.95
CA GLN A 343 13.45 -13.07 -26.08
C GLN A 343 13.97 -11.68 -25.72
N PHE A 344 14.42 -11.50 -24.48
CA PHE A 344 14.96 -10.24 -23.97
C PHE A 344 16.06 -9.71 -24.88
N GLY A 345 15.99 -8.42 -25.19
CA GLY A 345 17.04 -7.69 -25.89
C GLY A 345 17.34 -6.39 -25.16
N SER A 346 18.62 -6.06 -25.04
CA SER A 346 19.09 -4.94 -24.22
C SER A 346 19.08 -3.58 -24.92
N SER A 347 18.84 -3.54 -26.24
CA SER A 347 18.69 -2.27 -26.97
C SER A 347 17.38 -1.57 -26.63
N GLU A 348 17.42 -0.25 -26.48
CA GLU A 348 16.27 0.61 -26.13
C GLU A 348 15.00 0.28 -26.94
N THR A 349 15.11 0.18 -28.26
CA THR A 349 13.97 -0.13 -29.15
C THR A 349 13.33 -1.49 -28.88
N VAL A 350 14.12 -2.49 -28.47
CA VAL A 350 13.62 -3.83 -28.15
C VAL A 350 12.98 -3.83 -26.77
N VAL A 351 13.61 -3.19 -25.78
CA VAL A 351 13.03 -3.05 -24.43
C VAL A 351 11.70 -2.30 -24.50
N ASP A 352 11.63 -1.21 -25.27
CA ASP A 352 10.40 -0.44 -25.49
C ASP A 352 9.29 -1.32 -26.06
N ALA A 353 9.54 -1.97 -27.19
CA ALA A 353 8.56 -2.86 -27.82
C ALA A 353 8.10 -3.98 -26.88
N GLN A 354 9.01 -4.53 -26.07
CA GLN A 354 8.68 -5.57 -25.10
C GLN A 354 7.82 -5.04 -23.95
N LEU A 355 8.11 -3.85 -23.42
CA LEU A 355 7.30 -3.22 -22.37
C LEU A 355 5.92 -2.81 -22.88
N GLU A 356 5.84 -2.29 -24.12
CA GLU A 356 4.57 -1.95 -24.79
C GLU A 356 3.66 -3.17 -24.91
N MET A 357 4.22 -4.30 -25.34
CA MET A 357 3.51 -5.56 -25.51
C MET A 357 3.23 -6.32 -24.20
N SER A 358 3.75 -5.85 -23.06
CA SER A 358 3.60 -6.50 -21.75
C SER A 358 3.00 -5.56 -20.72
N LEU A 359 3.85 -4.90 -19.94
CA LEU A 359 3.47 -4.09 -18.79
C LEU A 359 2.54 -2.92 -19.15
N PHE A 360 2.83 -2.18 -20.23
CA PHE A 360 1.97 -1.08 -20.66
C PHE A 360 0.64 -1.58 -21.22
N SER A 361 0.64 -2.67 -22.00
CA SER A 361 -0.59 -3.30 -22.48
C SER A 361 -1.50 -3.73 -21.31
N VAL A 362 -0.95 -4.45 -20.33
CA VAL A 362 -1.71 -4.88 -19.14
C VAL A 362 -2.16 -3.67 -18.32
N PHE A 363 -1.35 -2.62 -18.23
CA PHE A 363 -1.73 -1.37 -17.56
C PHE A 363 -2.92 -0.68 -18.22
N HIS A 364 -2.88 -0.46 -19.55
CA HIS A 364 -3.98 0.17 -20.28
C HIS A 364 -5.26 -0.65 -20.25
N LEU A 365 -5.14 -1.98 -20.40
CA LEU A 365 -6.25 -2.90 -20.21
C LEU A 365 -6.86 -2.76 -18.82
N THR A 366 -6.02 -2.71 -17.78
CA THR A 366 -6.48 -2.56 -16.39
C THR A 366 -7.23 -1.24 -16.19
N GLN A 367 -6.73 -0.13 -16.73
CA GLN A 367 -7.45 1.15 -16.65
C GLN A 367 -8.83 1.06 -17.29
N ALA A 368 -8.90 0.47 -18.49
CA ALA A 368 -10.14 0.30 -19.22
C ALA A 368 -11.14 -0.66 -18.53
N LEU A 369 -10.65 -1.65 -17.76
CA LEU A 369 -11.49 -2.55 -16.95
C LEU A 369 -12.02 -1.89 -15.67
N VAL A 370 -11.23 -1.03 -15.03
CA VAL A 370 -11.59 -0.41 -13.74
C VAL A 370 -12.55 0.77 -13.92
N GLU A 371 -12.40 1.53 -15.00
CA GLU A 371 -13.22 2.72 -15.29
C GLU A 371 -14.75 2.46 -15.26
N PRO A 372 -15.30 1.39 -15.89
CA PRO A 372 -16.73 1.07 -15.81
C PRO A 372 -17.18 0.45 -14.48
N LYS A 373 -16.26 0.23 -13.53
CA LYS A 373 -16.46 -0.46 -12.24
C LYS A 373 -17.02 -1.89 -12.42
N PRO A 374 -16.13 -2.91 -12.47
CA PRO A 374 -16.55 -4.26 -12.80
C PRO A 374 -17.55 -4.83 -11.78
N ARG A 375 -18.58 -5.51 -12.26
CA ARG A 375 -19.64 -6.07 -11.40
C ARG A 375 -19.18 -7.38 -10.76
N ASP A 376 -18.60 -8.24 -11.59
CA ASP A 376 -18.10 -9.55 -11.21
C ASP A 376 -16.58 -9.58 -11.10
N LEU A 377 -16.06 -10.69 -10.57
CA LEU A 377 -14.62 -10.94 -10.55
C LEU A 377 -14.13 -11.14 -11.98
N ILE A 378 -13.07 -10.44 -12.36
CA ILE A 378 -12.34 -10.61 -13.61
C ILE A 378 -10.99 -11.23 -13.29
N GLN A 379 -10.70 -12.38 -13.89
CA GLN A 379 -9.42 -13.06 -13.76
C GLN A 379 -8.56 -12.82 -14.99
N LEU A 380 -7.31 -12.40 -14.77
CA LEU A 380 -6.33 -12.20 -15.85
C LEU A 380 -5.14 -13.14 -15.65
N LEU A 381 -4.86 -13.96 -16.65
CA LEU A 381 -3.63 -14.73 -16.78
C LEU A 381 -2.70 -14.03 -17.75
N TYR A 382 -1.61 -13.48 -17.24
CA TYR A 382 -0.51 -12.94 -18.02
C TYR A 382 0.52 -14.04 -18.22
N VAL A 383 0.78 -14.42 -19.47
CA VAL A 383 1.63 -15.55 -19.81
C VAL A 383 2.82 -15.06 -20.63
N TYR A 384 4.01 -15.49 -20.26
CA TYR A 384 5.25 -15.16 -20.97
C TYR A 384 6.15 -16.37 -21.14
N LEU A 385 6.99 -16.33 -22.18
CA LEU A 385 7.90 -17.43 -22.49
C LEU A 385 9.24 -17.24 -21.78
N GLU A 386 9.64 -18.19 -20.94
CA GLU A 386 10.92 -18.18 -20.23
C GLU A 386 11.50 -19.59 -20.17
N THR A 387 12.82 -19.68 -20.38
CA THR A 387 13.59 -20.92 -20.19
C THR A 387 14.69 -20.67 -19.16
N PRO A 388 15.21 -21.71 -18.49
CA PRO A 388 16.34 -21.56 -17.56
C PRO A 388 17.56 -20.87 -18.19
N GLU A 389 17.78 -21.06 -19.49
CA GLU A 389 18.89 -20.48 -20.26
C GLU A 389 18.62 -19.04 -20.72
N ALA A 390 17.35 -18.63 -20.79
CA ALA A 390 16.95 -17.32 -21.31
C ALA A 390 15.82 -16.70 -20.47
N LEU A 391 16.25 -16.03 -19.40
CA LEU A 391 15.38 -15.30 -18.47
C LEU A 391 14.74 -14.08 -19.13
N GLN A 392 13.51 -13.76 -18.73
CA GLN A 392 12.75 -12.61 -19.25
C GLN A 392 12.41 -11.60 -18.14
N PRO A 393 13.39 -10.83 -17.63
CA PRO A 393 13.17 -9.91 -16.52
C PRO A 393 12.09 -8.86 -16.80
N GLN A 394 12.00 -8.36 -18.03
CA GLN A 394 11.00 -7.40 -18.48
C GLN A 394 9.57 -7.94 -18.40
N TYR A 395 9.38 -9.24 -18.63
CA TYR A 395 8.08 -9.89 -18.54
C TYR A 395 7.77 -10.37 -17.12
N ALA A 396 8.75 -10.93 -16.42
CA ALA A 396 8.61 -11.35 -15.04
C ALA A 396 8.25 -10.17 -14.10
N ALA A 397 8.70 -8.96 -14.42
CA ALA A 397 8.40 -7.74 -13.65
C ALA A 397 6.90 -7.40 -13.55
N VAL A 398 6.06 -7.90 -14.48
CA VAL A 398 4.60 -7.71 -14.44
C VAL A 398 3.99 -8.30 -13.15
N SER A 399 4.66 -9.25 -12.49
CA SER A 399 4.16 -9.81 -11.23
C SER A 399 4.05 -8.78 -10.11
N GLY A 400 4.93 -7.78 -10.09
CA GLY A 400 4.84 -6.65 -9.15
C GLY A 400 3.56 -5.85 -9.36
N PHE A 401 3.23 -5.55 -10.63
CA PHE A 401 1.97 -4.88 -10.99
C PHE A 401 0.76 -5.74 -10.64
N ALA A 402 0.76 -7.04 -10.99
CA ALA A 402 -0.32 -7.97 -10.69
C ALA A 402 -0.65 -8.04 -9.20
N LYS A 403 0.36 -8.10 -8.33
CA LYS A 403 0.18 -8.08 -6.86
C LYS A 403 -0.44 -6.78 -6.37
N THR A 404 0.01 -5.64 -6.90
CA THR A 404 -0.57 -4.33 -6.53
C THR A 404 -2.03 -4.24 -6.95
N ILE A 405 -2.40 -4.66 -8.16
CA ILE A 405 -3.79 -4.60 -8.63
C ILE A 405 -4.74 -5.43 -7.78
N ARG A 406 -4.29 -6.61 -7.29
CA ARG A 406 -5.09 -7.43 -6.37
C ARG A 406 -5.39 -6.71 -5.05
N GLN A 407 -4.50 -5.81 -4.61
CA GLN A 407 -4.71 -4.98 -3.43
C GLN A 407 -5.55 -3.74 -3.73
N GLU A 408 -5.37 -3.12 -4.90
CA GLU A 408 -6.09 -1.91 -5.29
C GLU A 408 -7.54 -2.18 -5.73
N GLN A 409 -7.82 -3.34 -6.32
CA GLN A 409 -9.10 -3.67 -6.97
C GLN A 409 -9.55 -5.09 -6.61
N ALA A 410 -10.44 -5.22 -5.62
CA ALA A 410 -10.95 -6.51 -5.14
C ALA A 410 -11.68 -7.36 -6.21
N LYS A 411 -12.07 -6.75 -7.33
CA LYS A 411 -12.72 -7.41 -8.47
C LYS A 411 -11.77 -7.84 -9.58
N LEU A 412 -10.47 -7.59 -9.44
CA LEU A 412 -9.45 -7.99 -10.40
C LEU A 412 -8.48 -8.99 -9.75
N SER A 413 -8.42 -10.21 -10.28
CA SER A 413 -7.50 -11.25 -9.83
C SER A 413 -6.48 -11.56 -10.91
N TYR A 414 -5.28 -11.00 -10.79
CA TYR A 414 -4.23 -11.17 -11.78
C TYR A 414 -3.24 -12.26 -11.34
N LYS A 415 -2.69 -12.96 -12.34
CA LYS A 415 -1.66 -13.98 -12.19
C LYS A 415 -0.64 -13.86 -13.32
N THR A 416 0.61 -14.16 -13.03
CA THR A 416 1.69 -14.28 -14.01
C THR A 416 2.15 -15.73 -14.11
N VAL A 417 2.26 -16.26 -15.33
CA VAL A 417 2.70 -17.62 -15.62
C VAL A 417 3.85 -17.61 -16.61
N ALA A 418 5.00 -18.17 -16.21
CA ALA A 418 6.13 -18.40 -17.11
C ALA A 418 6.05 -19.81 -17.72
N LEU A 419 6.19 -19.92 -19.04
CA LEU A 419 6.19 -21.20 -19.76
C LEU A 419 7.44 -21.36 -20.63
N PRO A 420 7.96 -22.57 -20.84
CA PRO A 420 9.06 -22.79 -21.77
C PRO A 420 8.61 -22.72 -23.24
N ASN A 421 7.34 -23.06 -23.51
CA ASN A 421 6.69 -23.01 -24.82
C ASN A 421 5.15 -22.94 -24.63
N LEU A 422 4.41 -22.84 -25.74
CA LEU A 422 2.94 -22.73 -25.71
C LEU A 422 2.20 -24.03 -26.08
N ASP A 423 2.87 -25.18 -26.15
CA ASP A 423 2.30 -26.43 -26.70
C ASP A 423 1.05 -26.90 -25.93
N ASN A 424 1.04 -26.72 -24.60
CA ASN A 424 -0.07 -27.11 -23.71
C ASN A 424 -0.72 -25.90 -23.01
N VAL A 425 -0.67 -24.73 -23.64
CA VAL A 425 -1.14 -23.47 -23.01
C VAL A 425 -2.63 -23.52 -22.66
N VAL A 426 -3.45 -24.22 -23.45
CA VAL A 426 -4.89 -24.34 -23.23
C VAL A 426 -5.17 -25.05 -21.90
N ASP A 427 -4.58 -26.24 -21.69
CA ASP A 427 -4.73 -27.03 -20.47
C ASP A 427 -4.17 -26.31 -19.24
N MET A 428 -3.03 -25.63 -19.42
CA MET A 428 -2.43 -24.82 -18.35
C MET A 428 -3.37 -23.67 -17.93
N VAL A 429 -3.94 -22.95 -18.88
CA VAL A 429 -4.87 -21.84 -18.60
C VAL A 429 -6.05 -22.31 -17.76
N PHE A 430 -6.61 -23.49 -18.04
CA PHE A 430 -7.68 -24.09 -17.22
C PHE A 430 -7.25 -24.35 -15.79
N THR A 431 -6.05 -24.92 -15.61
CA THR A 431 -5.47 -25.20 -14.31
C THR A 431 -5.25 -23.92 -13.51
N GLU A 432 -4.72 -22.88 -14.15
CA GLU A 432 -4.31 -21.66 -13.46
C GLU A 432 -5.45 -20.71 -13.11
N PHE A 433 -6.57 -20.72 -13.83
CA PHE A 433 -7.76 -19.97 -13.38
C PHE A 433 -8.33 -20.48 -12.05
N GLN A 434 -8.07 -21.73 -11.70
CA GLN A 434 -8.53 -22.36 -10.45
C GLN A 434 -7.53 -22.22 -9.30
N ALA A 435 -6.23 -22.15 -9.62
CA ALA A 435 -5.19 -22.13 -8.62
C ALA A 435 -5.05 -20.75 -7.95
N PRO A 436 -4.79 -20.67 -6.63
CA PRO A 436 -4.71 -19.40 -5.91
C PRO A 436 -3.38 -18.65 -6.11
N GLU A 437 -2.31 -19.34 -6.53
CA GLU A 437 -0.97 -18.72 -6.57
C GLU A 437 -0.83 -17.71 -7.71
N VAL A 438 -0.15 -16.59 -7.41
CA VAL A 438 -0.03 -15.42 -8.30
C VAL A 438 1.17 -15.49 -9.23
N GLU A 439 2.29 -16.04 -8.75
CA GLU A 439 3.54 -16.18 -9.51
C GLU A 439 3.83 -17.65 -9.73
N VAL A 440 3.67 -18.09 -10.98
CA VAL A 440 3.78 -19.49 -11.37
C VAL A 440 4.78 -19.61 -12.52
N ARG A 441 5.53 -20.70 -12.54
CA ARG A 441 6.31 -21.12 -13.71
C ARG A 441 6.13 -22.61 -13.96
N TYR A 442 6.33 -23.02 -15.20
CA TYR A 442 6.37 -24.43 -15.59
C TYR A 442 7.73 -24.80 -16.18
N ASP A 443 8.20 -26.04 -15.94
CA ASP A 443 9.41 -26.62 -16.56
C ASP A 443 9.07 -27.88 -17.36
N SER A 444 8.43 -27.73 -18.51
CA SER A 444 7.94 -28.81 -19.41
C SER A 444 6.90 -29.77 -18.81
N VAL A 445 6.94 -30.08 -17.52
CA VAL A 445 6.01 -31.00 -16.84
C VAL A 445 5.66 -30.57 -15.42
N GLN A 446 6.55 -29.86 -14.69
CA GLN A 446 6.28 -29.50 -13.30
C GLN A 446 5.81 -28.06 -13.17
N ARG A 447 4.96 -27.83 -12.18
CA ARG A 447 4.47 -26.52 -11.78
C ARG A 447 5.26 -26.05 -10.57
N TRP A 448 5.69 -24.79 -10.60
CA TRP A 448 6.40 -24.16 -9.50
C TRP A 448 5.74 -22.85 -9.12
N VAL A 449 5.73 -22.55 -7.83
CA VAL A 449 5.14 -21.33 -7.28
C VAL A 449 6.19 -20.55 -6.50
N LYS A 450 6.16 -19.22 -6.62
CA LYS A 450 7.12 -18.35 -5.93
C LYS A 450 6.63 -18.05 -4.52
N ARG A 451 7.44 -18.34 -3.51
CA ARG A 451 7.16 -18.10 -2.08
C ARG A 451 8.26 -17.27 -1.44
N TRP A 452 7.89 -16.52 -0.41
CA TRP A 452 8.84 -15.82 0.46
C TRP A 452 9.22 -16.76 1.60
N GLN A 453 10.51 -16.90 1.83
CA GLN A 453 11.05 -17.68 2.94
C GLN A 453 12.02 -16.81 3.72
N GLU A 454 12.00 -16.94 5.06
CA GLU A 454 13.04 -16.35 5.90
C GLU A 454 14.40 -16.92 5.50
N PHE A 455 15.35 -16.02 5.30
CA PHE A 455 16.74 -16.36 5.01
C PHE A 455 17.53 -16.32 6.31
N ASP A 456 18.21 -17.42 6.63
CA ASP A 456 19.05 -17.54 7.82
C ASP A 456 20.23 -16.56 7.76
N GLY A 457 20.11 -15.46 8.50
CA GLY A 457 21.13 -14.42 8.61
C GLY A 457 22.45 -14.92 9.20
N ALA A 458 22.48 -16.05 9.91
CA ALA A 458 23.73 -16.63 10.41
C ALA A 458 24.66 -17.06 9.26
N ARG A 459 24.11 -17.37 8.08
CA ARG A 459 24.89 -17.67 6.88
C ARG A 459 25.66 -16.44 6.37
N LEU A 460 25.15 -15.23 6.60
CA LEU A 460 25.83 -13.98 6.22
C LEU A 460 27.05 -13.70 7.11
N ALA A 461 27.02 -14.14 8.37
CA ALA A 461 28.15 -13.94 9.29
C ALA A 461 29.41 -14.74 8.90
N GLN A 462 29.27 -15.72 8.00
CA GLN A 462 30.37 -16.57 7.52
C GLN A 462 31.01 -16.05 6.22
N THR A 463 30.45 -15.02 5.59
CA THR A 463 30.98 -14.45 4.34
C THR A 463 31.97 -13.31 4.59
N THR A 464 33.08 -13.33 3.87
CA THR A 464 34.03 -12.20 3.83
C THR A 464 33.44 -11.04 3.04
N THR A 465 33.72 -9.81 3.48
CA THR A 465 33.27 -8.61 2.76
C THR A 465 33.88 -8.52 1.35
N LEU A 466 33.05 -8.16 0.37
CA LEU A 466 33.50 -7.81 -0.99
C LEU A 466 34.01 -6.37 -1.07
N LEU A 467 33.79 -5.56 -0.03
CA LEU A 467 34.24 -4.18 0.06
C LEU A 467 35.74 -4.14 0.36
N LYS A 468 36.46 -3.39 -0.47
CA LYS A 468 37.91 -3.15 -0.42
C LYS A 468 38.22 -1.77 0.14
N GLU A 469 39.29 -1.70 0.93
CA GLU A 469 39.94 -0.44 1.32
C GLU A 469 40.41 0.29 0.05
N ASN A 470 40.13 1.60 -0.06
CA ASN A 470 40.34 2.42 -1.24
C ASN A 470 39.69 1.86 -2.52
N GLY A 471 38.65 1.03 -2.43
CA GLY A 471 37.90 0.55 -3.60
C GLY A 471 37.17 1.68 -4.35
N VAL A 472 36.97 1.54 -5.66
CA VAL A 472 36.22 2.45 -6.52
C VAL A 472 34.77 2.01 -6.62
N TYR A 473 33.86 2.83 -6.10
CA TYR A 473 32.42 2.52 -6.12
C TYR A 473 31.62 3.61 -6.83
N LEU A 474 30.82 3.19 -7.80
CA LEU A 474 29.84 4.05 -8.47
C LEU A 474 28.49 3.93 -7.77
N ILE A 475 27.93 5.06 -7.34
CA ILE A 475 26.63 5.12 -6.66
C ILE A 475 25.68 6.01 -7.45
N THR A 476 24.68 5.39 -8.10
CA THR A 476 23.61 6.14 -8.77
C THR A 476 22.60 6.66 -7.76
N GLY A 477 22.11 7.88 -7.95
CA GLY A 477 21.36 8.57 -6.90
C GLY A 477 22.20 8.83 -5.65
N GLY A 478 23.53 8.96 -5.80
CA GLY A 478 24.50 8.95 -4.70
C GLY A 478 24.38 10.11 -3.70
N VAL A 479 23.69 11.19 -4.07
CA VAL A 479 23.38 12.33 -3.18
C VAL A 479 21.95 12.29 -2.61
N GLY A 480 21.17 11.27 -2.97
CA GLY A 480 19.84 10.97 -2.43
C GLY A 480 19.91 10.33 -1.04
N GLY A 481 18.77 9.94 -0.48
CA GLY A 481 18.70 9.38 0.89
C GLY A 481 19.55 8.12 1.06
N LEU A 482 19.17 7.03 0.40
CA LEU A 482 19.87 5.74 0.50
C LEU A 482 21.28 5.78 -0.08
N GLY A 483 21.45 6.34 -1.28
CA GLY A 483 22.75 6.46 -1.93
C GLY A 483 23.78 7.18 -1.06
N PHE A 484 23.39 8.26 -0.37
CA PHE A 484 24.28 8.96 0.54
C PHE A 484 24.63 8.13 1.79
N THR A 485 23.67 7.36 2.34
CA THR A 485 23.95 6.45 3.46
C THR A 485 25.00 5.40 3.10
N PHE A 486 24.91 4.79 1.91
CA PHE A 486 25.95 3.87 1.44
C PHE A 486 27.28 4.57 1.20
N ALA A 487 27.27 5.75 0.59
CA ALA A 487 28.47 6.55 0.37
C ALA A 487 29.18 6.88 1.69
N GLU A 488 28.41 7.26 2.72
CA GLU A 488 28.93 7.59 4.05
C GLU A 488 29.53 6.36 4.74
N TYR A 489 28.86 5.21 4.64
CA TYR A 489 29.38 3.95 5.16
C TYR A 489 30.71 3.56 4.50
N LEU A 490 30.79 3.65 3.17
CA LEU A 490 32.00 3.34 2.41
C LEU A 490 33.14 4.34 2.70
N ALA A 491 32.81 5.61 2.90
CA ALA A 491 33.80 6.61 3.30
C ALA A 491 34.37 6.31 4.69
N LYS A 492 33.51 6.07 5.68
CA LYS A 492 33.88 5.84 7.08
C LYS A 492 34.73 4.58 7.28
N HIS A 493 34.39 3.50 6.59
CA HIS A 493 34.93 2.18 6.91
C HIS A 493 35.98 1.68 5.92
N PHE A 494 36.04 2.24 4.71
CA PHE A 494 36.88 1.71 3.64
C PHE A 494 37.71 2.78 2.90
N ARG A 495 37.67 4.06 3.31
CA ARG A 495 38.34 5.18 2.62
C ARG A 495 38.10 5.15 1.11
N ALA A 496 36.88 4.84 0.73
CA ALA A 496 36.51 4.56 -0.65
C ALA A 496 36.80 5.72 -1.62
N ARG A 497 37.04 5.38 -2.88
CA ARG A 497 37.00 6.30 -4.03
C ARG A 497 35.56 6.25 -4.58
N LEU A 498 34.80 7.31 -4.37
CA LEU A 498 33.37 7.37 -4.64
C LEU A 498 33.09 8.18 -5.91
N VAL A 499 32.39 7.56 -6.86
CA VAL A 499 31.75 8.24 -7.98
C VAL A 499 30.27 8.36 -7.68
N LEU A 500 29.80 9.56 -7.41
CA LEU A 500 28.39 9.83 -7.18
C LEU A 500 27.76 10.37 -8.46
N THR A 501 26.54 9.93 -8.78
CA THR A 501 25.82 10.46 -9.94
C THR A 501 24.35 10.75 -9.67
N GLY A 502 23.82 11.74 -10.37
CA GLY A 502 22.42 12.16 -10.37
C GLY A 502 22.13 13.11 -11.54
N ARG A 503 20.84 13.36 -11.82
CA ARG A 503 20.41 14.18 -12.96
C ARG A 503 20.58 15.68 -12.74
N SER A 504 20.56 16.13 -11.49
CA SER A 504 20.58 17.54 -11.14
C SER A 504 22.01 18.04 -11.01
N GLU A 505 22.23 19.32 -11.30
CA GLU A 505 23.42 20.01 -10.78
C GLU A 505 23.40 19.99 -9.25
N LEU A 506 24.58 20.02 -8.64
CA LEU A 506 24.71 20.03 -7.20
C LEU A 506 24.21 21.35 -6.62
N THR A 507 23.27 21.27 -5.68
CA THR A 507 22.93 22.40 -4.82
C THR A 507 24.02 22.64 -3.77
N GLU A 508 23.99 23.79 -3.10
CA GLU A 508 24.89 24.07 -1.96
C GLU A 508 24.78 22.99 -0.87
N ALA A 509 23.55 22.55 -0.57
CA ALA A 509 23.31 21.49 0.42
C ALA A 509 23.91 20.14 -0.01
N GLN A 510 23.81 19.77 -1.29
CA GLN A 510 24.43 18.54 -1.81
C GLN A 510 25.95 18.64 -1.88
N THR A 511 26.48 19.84 -2.16
CA THR A 511 27.92 20.11 -2.11
C THR A 511 28.45 19.94 -0.69
N ALA A 512 27.74 20.44 0.32
CA ALA A 512 28.09 20.25 1.72
C ALA A 512 28.12 18.75 2.11
N LYS A 513 27.14 17.95 1.65
CA LYS A 513 27.15 16.49 1.82
C LYS A 513 28.41 15.84 1.26
N ILE A 514 28.84 16.22 0.06
CA ILE A 514 30.07 15.70 -0.55
C ILE A 514 31.31 16.08 0.28
N GLN A 515 31.35 17.27 0.86
CA GLN A 515 32.46 17.66 1.74
C GLN A 515 32.53 16.80 3.01
N ILE A 516 31.38 16.40 3.58
CA ILE A 516 31.35 15.47 4.72
C ILE A 516 32.03 14.14 4.34
N LEU A 517 31.71 13.58 3.18
CA LEU A 517 32.34 12.33 2.72
C LEU A 517 33.86 12.46 2.56
N LYS A 518 34.33 13.60 2.05
CA LYS A 518 35.77 13.89 1.92
C LYS A 518 36.44 14.00 3.29
N GLN A 519 35.80 14.65 4.26
CA GLN A 519 36.30 14.75 5.64
C GLN A 519 36.38 13.38 6.33
N LEU A 520 35.52 12.43 5.95
CA LEU A 520 35.54 11.05 6.43
C LEU A 520 36.65 10.20 5.78
N GLY A 521 37.43 10.77 4.85
CA GLY A 521 38.59 10.13 4.24
C GLY A 521 38.35 9.51 2.86
N ALA A 522 37.17 9.70 2.26
CA ALA A 522 36.91 9.28 0.88
C ALA A 522 37.43 10.29 -0.14
N GLU A 523 37.87 9.80 -1.29
CA GLU A 523 37.98 10.63 -2.49
C GLU A 523 36.61 10.63 -3.19
N VAL A 524 36.05 11.80 -3.50
CA VAL A 524 34.68 11.89 -4.05
C VAL A 524 34.64 12.78 -5.29
N ILE A 525 34.10 12.23 -6.37
CA ILE A 525 33.73 12.95 -7.58
C ILE A 525 32.22 12.84 -7.83
N TYR A 526 31.65 13.90 -8.40
CA TYR A 526 30.26 13.91 -8.84
C TYR A 526 30.19 14.09 -10.35
N HIS A 527 29.42 13.23 -11.01
CA HIS A 527 29.08 13.36 -12.42
C HIS A 527 27.57 13.53 -12.55
N GLN A 528 27.15 14.64 -13.15
CA GLN A 528 25.77 14.81 -13.56
C GLN A 528 25.50 13.89 -14.76
N ALA A 529 24.56 12.96 -14.59
CA ALA A 529 24.14 12.06 -15.65
C ALA A 529 22.72 11.56 -15.40
N ASP A 530 21.93 11.41 -16.47
CA ASP A 530 20.73 10.61 -16.47
C ASP A 530 21.07 9.17 -16.81
N ILE A 531 21.03 8.31 -15.80
CA ILE A 531 21.33 6.89 -15.97
C ILE A 531 20.31 6.16 -16.85
N SER A 532 19.16 6.78 -17.16
CA SER A 532 18.20 6.27 -18.17
C SER A 532 18.58 6.65 -19.61
N LYS A 533 19.76 7.24 -19.84
CA LYS A 533 20.30 7.56 -21.17
C LYS A 533 21.60 6.80 -21.43
N ARG A 534 21.60 5.96 -22.46
CA ARG A 534 22.70 5.04 -22.77
C ARG A 534 24.04 5.74 -22.98
N ASP A 535 24.03 6.84 -23.72
CA ASP A 535 25.25 7.61 -24.03
C ASP A 535 25.81 8.29 -22.77
N GLU A 536 24.94 8.78 -21.88
CA GLU A 536 25.36 9.39 -20.61
C GLU A 536 25.95 8.35 -19.65
N VAL A 537 25.38 7.14 -19.58
CA VAL A 537 25.97 6.03 -18.81
C VAL A 537 27.32 5.62 -19.39
N SER A 538 27.44 5.51 -20.70
CA SER A 538 28.70 5.17 -21.36
C SER A 538 29.79 6.21 -21.06
N LEU A 539 29.43 7.50 -21.10
CA LEU A 539 30.33 8.59 -20.74
C LEU A 539 30.72 8.55 -19.26
N LEU A 540 29.76 8.30 -18.36
CA LEU A 540 30.00 8.17 -16.91
C LEU A 540 31.00 7.05 -16.59
N ILE A 541 30.84 5.87 -17.20
CA ILE A 541 31.77 4.75 -17.02
C ILE A 541 33.16 5.10 -17.58
N ALA A 542 33.23 5.70 -18.78
CA ALA A 542 34.50 6.12 -19.37
C ALA A 542 35.23 7.16 -18.51
N GLN A 543 34.52 8.15 -17.98
CA GLN A 543 35.07 9.17 -17.09
C GLN A 543 35.57 8.57 -15.76
N THR A 544 34.80 7.64 -15.19
CA THR A 544 35.19 6.90 -13.98
C THR A 544 36.49 6.15 -14.20
N LYS A 545 36.61 5.42 -15.31
CA LYS A 545 37.82 4.66 -15.66
C LYS A 545 39.01 5.57 -15.96
N SER A 546 38.80 6.69 -16.64
CA SER A 546 39.86 7.68 -16.89
C SER A 546 40.42 8.25 -15.58
N ARG A 547 39.56 8.41 -14.56
CA ARG A 547 39.98 8.94 -13.25
C ARG A 547 40.66 7.89 -12.36
N PHE A 548 40.14 6.66 -12.34
CA PHE A 548 40.51 5.67 -11.31
C PHE A 548 41.04 4.33 -11.85
N ASN A 549 41.08 4.14 -13.17
CA ASN A 549 41.51 2.93 -13.89
C ASN A 549 40.69 1.65 -13.65
N GLU A 550 39.81 1.62 -12.66
CA GLU A 550 38.99 0.46 -12.30
C GLU A 550 37.63 0.87 -11.74
N ILE A 551 36.70 -0.09 -11.68
CA ILE A 551 35.44 0.00 -10.95
C ILE A 551 35.31 -1.31 -10.16
N ASN A 552 35.23 -1.23 -8.83
CA ASN A 552 35.14 -2.43 -7.99
C ASN A 552 33.68 -2.80 -7.70
N GLY A 553 32.77 -1.83 -7.61
CA GLY A 553 31.36 -2.15 -7.43
C GLY A 553 30.42 -1.01 -7.77
N ILE A 554 29.17 -1.37 -8.02
CA ILE A 554 28.11 -0.42 -8.36
C ILE A 554 26.95 -0.60 -7.39
N ILE A 555 26.48 0.51 -6.83
CA ILE A 555 25.26 0.57 -6.03
C ILE A 555 24.25 1.43 -6.79
N HIS A 556 23.25 0.79 -7.39
CA HIS A 556 22.24 1.47 -8.16
C HIS A 556 21.09 1.94 -7.25
N SER A 557 21.22 3.12 -6.65
CA SER A 557 20.18 3.72 -5.80
C SER A 557 19.33 4.79 -6.53
N ALA A 558 19.47 4.91 -7.84
CA ALA A 558 18.67 5.84 -8.63
C ALA A 558 17.19 5.41 -8.70
N GLY A 559 16.30 6.36 -8.50
CA GLY A 559 14.87 6.11 -8.60
C GLY A 559 14.06 7.36 -8.28
N VAL A 560 12.84 7.39 -8.82
CA VAL A 560 11.83 8.39 -8.48
C VAL A 560 10.54 7.70 -8.05
N ARG A 561 9.76 8.38 -7.21
CA ARG A 561 8.42 7.96 -6.83
C ARG A 561 7.39 8.87 -7.50
N ARG A 562 6.29 8.26 -7.95
CA ARG A 562 5.11 8.90 -8.55
C ARG A 562 3.90 8.06 -8.15
N ASP A 563 3.63 7.98 -6.86
CA ASP A 563 2.66 7.03 -6.33
C ASP A 563 1.24 7.50 -6.71
N ALA A 564 0.47 6.61 -7.32
CA ALA A 564 -0.92 6.83 -7.70
C ALA A 564 -1.59 5.47 -7.91
N LEU A 565 -2.88 5.38 -7.57
CA LEU A 565 -3.71 4.22 -7.92
C LEU A 565 -3.75 4.05 -9.45
N VAL A 566 -3.93 2.81 -9.93
CA VAL A 566 -3.93 2.49 -11.36
C VAL A 566 -4.85 3.37 -12.19
N LEU A 567 -6.03 3.73 -11.66
CA LEU A 567 -7.02 4.58 -12.34
C LEU A 567 -6.51 6.01 -12.58
N LYS A 568 -5.62 6.53 -11.71
CA LYS A 568 -5.09 7.90 -11.79
C LYS A 568 -3.65 7.95 -12.31
N LYS A 569 -2.96 6.81 -12.33
CA LYS A 569 -1.60 6.69 -12.82
C LYS A 569 -1.57 7.03 -14.32
N THR A 570 -0.63 7.86 -14.75
CA THR A 570 -0.48 8.19 -16.17
C THR A 570 0.65 7.37 -16.83
N PRO A 571 0.63 7.18 -18.17
CA PRO A 571 1.72 6.52 -18.87
C PRO A 571 3.06 7.24 -18.69
N LEU A 572 3.05 8.58 -18.68
CA LEU A 572 4.24 9.41 -18.46
C LEU A 572 4.82 9.20 -17.05
N GLU A 573 3.99 9.13 -16.01
CA GLU A 573 4.46 8.85 -14.65
C GLU A 573 4.96 7.43 -14.47
N MET A 574 4.39 6.47 -15.20
CA MET A 574 4.85 5.08 -15.22
C MET A 574 6.23 4.98 -15.89
N ALA A 575 6.37 5.54 -17.08
CA ALA A 575 7.65 5.65 -17.79
C ALA A 575 8.72 6.34 -16.93
N ALA A 576 8.38 7.44 -16.26
CA ALA A 576 9.34 8.15 -15.39
C ALA A 576 9.84 7.32 -14.20
N VAL A 577 9.02 6.43 -13.64
CA VAL A 577 9.42 5.54 -12.53
C VAL A 577 10.25 4.35 -13.03
N LEU A 578 9.89 3.80 -14.19
CA LEU A 578 10.60 2.68 -14.81
C LEU A 578 11.95 3.12 -15.38
N ALA A 579 12.04 4.32 -15.96
CA ALA A 579 13.22 4.85 -16.65
C ALA A 579 14.55 4.55 -15.92
N PRO A 580 14.77 5.00 -14.67
CA PRO A 580 16.02 4.74 -13.99
C PRO A 580 16.20 3.28 -13.55
N LYS A 581 15.12 2.52 -13.36
CA LYS A 581 15.16 1.17 -12.78
C LYS A 581 15.32 0.06 -13.83
N VAL A 582 14.74 0.27 -15.00
CA VAL A 582 14.77 -0.67 -16.12
C VAL A 582 15.95 -0.31 -17.01
N TYR A 583 15.83 0.77 -17.77
CA TYR A 583 16.87 1.20 -18.72
C TYR A 583 18.17 1.51 -18.00
N GLY A 584 18.10 2.15 -16.83
CA GLY A 584 19.29 2.41 -16.03
C GLY A 584 20.06 1.17 -15.60
N THR A 585 19.36 0.10 -15.23
CA THR A 585 19.98 -1.19 -14.92
C THR A 585 20.60 -1.81 -16.17
N VAL A 586 19.86 -1.84 -17.28
CA VAL A 586 20.33 -2.39 -18.56
C VAL A 586 21.59 -1.67 -19.04
N TYR A 587 21.59 -0.33 -19.01
CA TYR A 587 22.73 0.45 -19.50
C TYR A 587 23.95 0.35 -18.59
N LEU A 588 23.77 0.23 -17.27
CA LEU A 588 24.88 -0.03 -16.36
C LEU A 588 25.49 -1.41 -16.60
N ASP A 589 24.66 -2.44 -16.74
CA ASP A 589 25.11 -3.80 -17.07
C ASP A 589 25.86 -3.82 -18.41
N GLU A 590 25.27 -3.27 -19.48
CA GLU A 590 25.91 -3.21 -20.80
C GLU A 590 27.25 -2.47 -20.78
N ALA A 591 27.30 -1.30 -20.13
CA ALA A 591 28.49 -0.46 -20.08
C ALA A 591 29.60 -1.05 -19.21
N THR A 592 29.27 -1.98 -18.31
CA THR A 592 30.21 -2.59 -17.36
C THR A 592 30.40 -4.10 -17.53
N LYS A 593 29.83 -4.71 -18.57
CA LYS A 593 29.91 -6.15 -18.87
C LYS A 593 31.32 -6.74 -18.94
N ASN A 594 32.33 -5.90 -19.22
CA ASN A 594 33.74 -6.30 -19.32
C ASN A 594 34.58 -5.83 -18.12
N GLU A 595 33.97 -5.16 -17.14
CA GLU A 595 34.65 -4.71 -15.93
C GLU A 595 34.64 -5.82 -14.87
N PRO A 596 35.75 -6.01 -14.14
CA PRO A 596 35.85 -7.03 -13.09
C PRO A 596 35.16 -6.55 -11.80
N LEU A 597 33.85 -6.33 -11.85
CA LEU A 597 33.06 -5.90 -10.70
C LEU A 597 33.04 -7.00 -9.63
N ASP A 598 33.30 -6.61 -8.38
CA ASP A 598 33.07 -7.46 -7.21
C ASP A 598 31.56 -7.60 -6.93
N PHE A 599 30.77 -6.56 -7.24
CA PHE A 599 29.31 -6.58 -7.13
C PHE A 599 28.61 -5.51 -7.98
N LEU A 600 27.36 -5.80 -8.33
CA LEU A 600 26.35 -4.86 -8.82
C LEU A 600 25.09 -5.04 -7.95
N VAL A 601 24.75 -4.01 -7.17
CA VAL A 601 23.59 -4.02 -6.27
C VAL A 601 22.51 -3.08 -6.82
N LEU A 602 21.25 -3.53 -6.83
CA LEU A 602 20.08 -2.82 -7.37
C LEU A 602 19.09 -2.37 -6.29
#